data_AF-A0A2A5XQA8-F1
#
_entry.id   AF-A0A2A5XQA8-F1
#
_cell.length_a   1.000
_cell.length_b   1.000
_cell.length_c   1.000
_cell.angle_alpha   90.00
_cell.angle_beta   90.00
_cell.angle_gamma   90.00
#
_symmetry.space_group_name_H-M   'P 1'
#
loop_
_entity.id
_entity.type
_entity.pdbx_description
1 polymer ?
#
loop_
_entity_poly.entity_id
_entity_poly.type
_entity_poly.pdbx_seq_one_letter_code
_entity_poly.pdbx_strand_id
1 'polypeptide(L)' 'MNDEIINKKSSIETLITEPLDQLSINELKDRVKFLELEINRCNEKIVSKELSKSAADSVFN' A
#
# COMPACT_ATOMS: atom_id res chain seq x y z
N MET A 1 -20.31 23.07 6.87
CA MET A 1 -19.46 22.14 7.63
C MET A 1 -18.13 22.10 6.92
N ASN A 2 -17.06 22.60 7.55
CA ASN A 2 -15.71 22.40 7.02
C ASN A 2 -15.39 20.93 7.28
N ASP A 3 -15.56 20.10 6.26
CA ASP A 3 -15.02 18.75 6.29
C ASP A 3 -13.49 18.92 6.29
N GLU A 4 -12.91 18.93 7.48
CA GLU A 4 -11.48 18.74 7.65
C GLU A 4 -11.14 17.41 6.97
N ILE A 5 -10.58 17.49 5.77
CA ILE A 5 -9.97 16.36 5.09
C ILE A 5 -8.82 15.95 6.00
N ILE A 6 -9.08 15.00 6.91
CA ILE A 6 -8.05 14.35 7.71
C ILE A 6 -7.14 13.69 6.70
N ASN A 7 -6.05 14.38 6.36
CA ASN A 7 -5.01 13.85 5.51
C ASN A 7 -4.32 12.75 6.32
N LYS A 8 -4.90 11.55 6.27
CA LYS A 8 -4.42 10.38 6.99
C LYS A 8 -3.10 10.00 6.33
N LYS A 9 -2.00 10.60 6.79
CA LYS A 9 -0.65 10.28 6.31
C LYS A 9 -0.53 8.77 6.28
N SER A 10 -0.31 8.23 5.10
CA SER A 10 -0.14 6.78 4.94
C SER A 10 1.11 6.37 5.70
N SER A 11 1.10 5.20 6.34
CA SER A 11 2.31 4.65 6.98
C SER A 11 3.50 4.61 6.01
N ILE A 12 3.23 4.49 4.71
CA ILE A 12 4.22 4.55 3.63
C ILE A 12 4.81 5.96 3.45
N GLU A 13 4.01 7.01 3.54
CA GLU A 13 4.51 8.40 3.43
C GLU A 13 5.46 8.73 4.57
N THR A 14 5.13 8.29 5.79
CA THR A 14 6.02 8.44 6.96
C THR A 14 7.35 7.73 6.73
N LEU A 15 7.34 6.51 6.20
CA LEU A 15 8.57 5.80 5.85
C LEU A 15 9.38 6.63 4.84
N ILE A 16 8.80 7.05 3.72
CA ILE A 16 9.53 7.74 2.63
C ILE A 16 10.21 9.04 3.09
N THR A 17 9.66 9.73 4.09
CA THR A 17 10.24 10.99 4.60
C THR A 17 11.43 10.83 5.55
N GLU A 18 11.69 9.62 6.06
CA GLU A 18 12.80 9.37 6.98
C GLU A 18 14.13 9.14 6.22
N PRO A 19 15.20 9.89 6.54
CA PRO A 19 16.51 9.72 5.89
C PRO A 19 17.12 8.35 6.15
N LEU A 20 17.50 7.64 5.09
CA LEU A 20 18.05 6.29 5.20
C LEU A 20 19.41 6.24 5.93
N ASP A 21 20.21 7.30 5.82
CA ASP A 21 21.53 7.40 6.47
C ASP A 21 21.46 7.43 8.00
N GLN A 22 20.26 7.69 8.57
CA GLN A 22 20.03 7.69 10.01
C GLN A 22 19.55 6.33 10.53
N LEU A 23 19.32 5.36 9.65
CA LEU A 23 18.83 4.03 10.00
C LEU A 23 19.97 3.03 10.10
N SER A 24 19.92 2.16 11.10
CA SER A 24 20.75 0.98 11.18
C SER A 24 20.42 -0.04 10.10
N ILE A 25 21.34 -0.97 9.84
CA ILE A 25 21.14 -2.07 8.89
C ILE A 25 19.88 -2.90 9.24
N ASN A 26 19.58 -3.09 10.52
CA ASN A 26 18.41 -3.87 10.94
C ASN A 26 17.11 -3.10 10.67
N GLU A 27 17.07 -1.80 10.96
CA GLU A 27 15.91 -0.95 10.63
C GLU A 27 15.65 -0.91 9.13
N LEU A 28 16.70 -0.84 8.31
CA LEU A 28 16.58 -0.93 6.85
C LEU A 28 15.99 -2.27 6.41
N LYS A 29 16.42 -3.39 7.00
CA LYS A 29 15.87 -4.73 6.71
C LYS A 29 14.40 -4.85 7.11
N ASP A 30 14.04 -4.37 8.29
CA ASP A 30 12.66 -4.39 8.79
C ASP A 30 11.75 -3.54 7.89
N ARG A 31 12.25 -2.38 7.45
CA ARG A 31 11.56 -1.51 6.51
C ARG A 31 11.36 -2.15 5.14
N VAL A 32 12.37 -2.82 4.59
CA VAL A 32 12.22 -3.59 3.34
C VAL A 32 11.14 -4.65 3.50
N LYS A 33 11.20 -5.45 4.57
CA LYS A 33 10.22 -6.51 4.85
C LYS A 33 8.80 -5.97 4.95
N PHE A 34 8.61 -4.82 5.61
CA PHE A 34 7.31 -4.16 5.68
C PHE A 34 6.80 -3.75 4.29
N LEU A 35 7.64 -3.13 3.47
CA LEU A 35 7.26 -2.68 2.13
C LEU A 35 6.91 -3.86 1.21
N GLU A 36 7.64 -4.97 1.30
CA GLU A 36 7.32 -6.19 0.55
C GLU A 36 5.94 -6.76 0.93
N LEU A 37 5.60 -6.77 2.22
CA LEU A 37 4.26 -7.19 2.69
C LEU A 37 3.16 -6.27 2.13
N GLU A 38 3.38 -4.96 2.11
CA GLU A 38 2.43 -4.00 1.56
C GLU A 38 2.26 -4.17 0.04
N ILE A 39 3.35 -4.44 -0.69
CA ILE A 39 3.31 -4.77 -2.13
C ILE A 39 2.45 -6.02 -2.37
N ASN A 40 2.69 -7.08 -1.59
CA ASN A 40 1.92 -8.32 -1.71
C ASN A 40 0.43 -8.10 -1.44
N ARG A 41 0.08 -7.36 -0.38
CA ARG A 41 -1.32 -7.02 -0.06
C ARG A 41 -2.00 -6.26 -1.20
N CYS A 42 -1.29 -5.30 -1.81
CA CYS A 42 -1.80 -4.55 -2.95
C CYS A 42 -2.03 -5.46 -4.17
N ASN A 43 -1.09 -6.35 -4.48
CA ASN A 43 -1.22 -7.30 -5.58
C ASN A 43 -2.42 -8.24 -5.40
N GLU A 44 -2.60 -8.80 -4.20
CA GLU A 44 -3.79 -9.62 -3.88
C GLU A 44 -5.09 -8.86 -4.12
N LYS A 45 -5.13 -7.57 -3.74
CA LYS A 45 -6.31 -6.74 -3.93
C LYS A 45 -6.56 -6.42 -5.41
N ILE A 46 -5.51 -6.22 -6.20
CA ILE A 46 -5.59 -6.03 -7.65
C ILE A 46 -6.19 -7.27 -8.30
N VAL A 47 -5.64 -8.46 -8.03
CA VAL A 47 -6.14 -9.72 -8.58
C VAL A 47 -7.62 -9.93 -8.22
N SER A 48 -8.00 -9.68 -6.96
CA SER A 48 -9.40 -9.76 -6.52
C SER A 48 -10.33 -8.81 -7.31
N LYS A 49 -9.87 -7.58 -7.59
CA LYS A 49 -10.64 -6.60 -8.38
C LYS A 49 -10.75 -7.00 -9.84
N GLU A 50 -9.68 -7.51 -10.44
CA GLU A 50 -9.66 -7.99 -11.82
C GLU A 50 -10.61 -9.17 -12.01
N LEU A 51 -10.61 -10.14 -11.08
CA LEU A 51 -11.55 -11.26 -11.08
C LEU A 51 -12.99 -10.78 -10.95
N SER A 52 -13.26 -9.82 -10.05
CA SER A 52 -14.60 -9.25 -9.87
C SER A 52 -15.09 -8.53 -11.13
N LYS A 53 -14.20 -7.79 -11.81
CA LYS A 53 -14.51 -7.10 -13.07
C LYS A 53 -14.80 -8.11 -14.18
N SER A 54 -13.94 -9.11 -14.36
CA SER A 54 -14.12 -10.15 -15.37
C SER A 54 -15.44 -10.92 -15.18
N ALA A 55 -15.79 -11.25 -13.93
CA ALA A 55 -17.06 -11.89 -13.61
C ALA A 55 -18.26 -10.98 -13.97
N ALA A 56 -18.18 -9.68 -13.68
CA ALA A 56 -19.22 -8.73 -14.07
C ALA A 56 -19.34 -8.63 -15.61
N ASP A 57 -18.21 -8.48 -16.31
CA ASP A 57 -18.17 -8.38 -17.77
C ASP A 57 -18.72 -9.66 -18.45
N SER A 58 -18.57 -10.83 -17.82
CA SER A 58 -19.14 -12.10 -18.31
C SER A 58 -20.66 -12.23 -18.09
N VAL A 59 -21.26 -11.46 -17.19
CA VAL A 59 -22.71 -11.51 -16.92
C VAL A 59 -23.49 -10.59 -17.86
N PHE A 60 -22.83 -9.55 -18.40
CA PHE A 60 -23.46 -8.54 -19.25
C PHE A 60 -23.08 -8.64 -20.74
N ASN A 61 -22.29 -9.63 -21.14
CA ASN A 61 -21.94 -9.94 -22.54
C ASN A 61 -22.67 -11.18 -23.06
#